data_AF-A0A4Q3APT2-F1
#
_entry.id   AF-A0A4Q3APT2-F1
#
_cell.length_a   1.000
_cell.length_b   1.000
_cell.length_c   1.000
_cell.angle_alpha   90.00
_cell.angle_beta   90.00
_cell.angle_gamma   90.00
#
_symmetry.space_group_name_H-M   'P 1'
#
loop_
_entity.id
_entity.type
_entity.pdbx_description
1 polymer ?
#
loop_
_entity_poly.entity_id
_entity_poly.type
_entity_poly.pdbx_seq_one_letter_code
_entity_poly.pdbx_strand_id
1 'polypeptide(L)'
;ALGPDLPPMFTDDESLAADLLASGLEQNDQMWRLPLWNGYDEMLKSDIADMVNAPDGPFAGPITAALFLRRFVPKDIAWAHLDLFAWRPAAKPGRPKGGDAMGLRATWAMLKSRYADKP
;
A
#
# COMPACT_ATOMS: atom_id res chain seq x y z
N ALA A 1 -6.22 -9.77 4.60
CA ALA A 1 -6.65 -9.86 3.19
C ALA A 1 -5.69 -10.71 2.34
N LEU A 2 -4.37 -10.48 2.38
CA LEU A 2 -3.41 -11.13 1.47
C LEU A 2 -2.42 -12.11 2.13
N GLY A 3 -2.55 -12.37 3.42
CA GLY A 3 -1.56 -13.12 4.19
C GLY A 3 -0.31 -12.28 4.56
N PRO A 4 0.71 -12.88 5.19
CA PRO A 4 1.86 -12.16 5.74
C PRO A 4 2.95 -11.84 4.72
N ASP A 5 2.97 -12.52 3.56
CA ASP A 5 4.07 -12.43 2.59
C ASP A 5 3.80 -11.43 1.44
N LEU A 6 2.56 -11.01 1.20
CA LEU A 6 2.18 -10.17 0.06
C LEU A 6 1.58 -8.84 0.53
N PRO A 7 2.32 -7.72 0.44
CA PRO A 7 1.83 -6.40 0.84
C PRO A 7 0.69 -5.89 -0.04
N PRO A 8 -0.40 -5.38 0.56
CA PRO A 8 -1.32 -4.50 -0.13
C PRO A 8 -0.67 -3.17 -0.52
N MET A 9 -0.93 -2.72 -1.74
CA MET A 9 -0.58 -1.40 -2.25
C MET A 9 -1.85 -0.67 -2.70
N PHE A 10 -1.94 0.62 -2.41
CA PHE A 10 -3.07 1.48 -2.76
C PHE A 10 -2.55 2.74 -3.45
N THR A 11 -3.15 3.08 -4.58
CA THR A 11 -2.90 4.34 -5.30
C THR A 11 -4.04 4.55 -6.28
N ASP A 12 -4.37 5.81 -6.55
CA ASP A 12 -5.26 6.28 -7.62
C ASP A 12 -4.49 6.70 -8.88
N ASP A 13 -3.15 6.78 -8.82
CA ASP A 13 -2.28 7.05 -9.96
C ASP A 13 -1.92 5.74 -10.69
N GLU A 14 -2.46 5.60 -11.90
CA GLU A 14 -2.24 4.41 -12.75
C GLU A 14 -0.78 4.24 -13.19
N SER A 15 -0.05 5.33 -13.41
CA SER A 15 1.37 5.26 -13.79
C SER A 15 2.24 4.82 -12.61
N LEU A 16 1.97 5.35 -11.41
CA LEU A 16 2.62 4.93 -10.18
C LEU A 16 2.31 3.47 -9.84
N ALA A 17 1.06 3.04 -10.02
CA ALA A 17 0.70 1.63 -9.87
C ALA A 17 1.51 0.73 -10.81
N ALA A 18 1.52 1.06 -12.11
CA ALA A 18 2.21 0.26 -13.12
C ALA A 18 3.71 0.14 -12.82
N ASP A 19 4.38 1.25 -12.51
CA ASP A 19 5.82 1.26 -12.27
C ASP A 19 6.21 0.46 -11.01
N LEU A 20 5.44 0.60 -9.92
CA LEU A 20 5.67 -0.15 -8.69
C LEU A 20 5.45 -1.66 -8.88
N LEU A 21 4.38 -2.05 -9.57
CA LEU A 21 4.07 -3.46 -9.82
C LEU A 21 5.10 -4.11 -10.75
N ALA A 22 5.51 -3.41 -11.81
CA ALA A 22 6.56 -3.87 -12.72
C ALA A 22 7.90 -4.05 -11.98
N SER A 23 8.29 -3.06 -11.16
CA SER A 23 9.52 -3.13 -10.36
C SER A 23 9.45 -4.26 -9.33
N GLY A 24 8.29 -4.51 -8.72
CA GLY A 24 8.10 -5.62 -7.79
C GLY A 24 8.26 -6.99 -8.45
N LEU A 25 7.79 -7.14 -9.68
CA LEU A 25 8.00 -8.36 -10.47
C LEU A 25 9.48 -8.55 -10.82
N GLU A 26 10.13 -7.54 -11.37
CA GLU A 26 11.55 -7.61 -11.77
C GLU A 26 12.47 -7.89 -10.56
N GLN A 27 12.18 -7.25 -9.43
CA GLN A 27 12.98 -7.40 -8.23
C GLN A 27 12.60 -8.63 -7.41
N ASN A 28 11.58 -9.42 -7.75
CA ASN A 28 11.08 -10.48 -6.87
C ASN A 28 10.75 -9.95 -5.44
N ASP A 29 10.10 -8.79 -5.40
CA ASP A 29 9.64 -8.07 -4.20
C ASP A 29 8.20 -7.59 -4.47
N GLN A 30 7.32 -8.57 -4.66
CA GLN A 30 5.97 -8.37 -5.17
C GLN A 30 5.08 -7.67 -4.14
N MET A 31 4.15 -6.87 -4.65
CA MET A 31 3.03 -6.28 -3.92
C MET A 31 1.76 -6.44 -4.75
N TRP A 32 0.60 -6.27 -4.12
CA TRP A 32 -0.68 -6.43 -4.79
C TRP A 32 -1.52 -5.17 -4.65
N ARG A 33 -2.01 -4.64 -5.77
CA ARG A 33 -2.87 -3.46 -5.73
C ARG A 33 -4.26 -3.83 -5.24
N LEU A 34 -4.70 -3.19 -4.16
CA LEU A 34 -6.09 -3.18 -3.73
C LEU A 34 -6.75 -1.87 -4.14
N PRO A 35 -8.09 -1.85 -4.32
CA PRO A 35 -8.79 -0.67 -4.80
C PRO A 35 -8.94 0.37 -3.69
N LEU A 36 -8.90 1.66 -4.07
CA LEU A 36 -9.46 2.77 -3.29
C LEU A 36 -10.94 2.91 -3.63
N TRP A 37 -11.76 1.97 -3.15
CA TRP A 37 -13.16 1.87 -3.52
C TRP A 37 -14.03 2.94 -2.83
N ASN A 38 -14.41 3.99 -3.55
CA ASN A 38 -15.21 5.11 -3.03
C ASN A 38 -16.55 4.68 -2.42
N GLY A 39 -17.11 3.52 -2.80
CA GLY A 39 -18.33 3.01 -2.19
C GLY A 39 -18.23 2.71 -0.69
N TYR A 40 -17.02 2.70 -0.11
CA TYR A 40 -16.80 2.57 1.32
C TYR A 40 -16.56 3.90 2.04
N ASP A 41 -16.64 5.05 1.36
CA ASP A 41 -16.47 6.37 2.01
C ASP A 41 -17.53 6.62 3.10
N GLU A 42 -18.76 6.11 2.94
CA GLU A 42 -19.82 6.21 3.95
C GLU A 42 -19.44 5.54 5.28
N MET A 43 -18.57 4.52 5.24
CA MET A 43 -18.09 3.84 6.45
C MET A 43 -17.23 4.76 7.32
N LEU A 44 -16.66 5.82 6.76
CA LEU A 44 -15.82 6.80 7.47
C LEU A 44 -16.62 8.00 8.00
N LYS A 45 -17.95 8.03 7.84
CA LYS A 45 -18.78 9.13 8.31
C LYS A 45 -18.76 9.24 9.84
N SER A 46 -18.70 10.46 10.36
CA SER A 46 -18.86 10.76 11.78
C SER A 46 -20.09 11.65 11.98
N ASP A 47 -20.80 11.47 13.09
CA ASP A 47 -21.92 12.33 13.50
C ASP A 47 -21.46 13.64 14.16
N ILE A 48 -20.17 13.77 14.47
CA ILE A 48 -19.62 14.90 15.24
C ILE A 48 -18.46 15.56 14.49
N ALA A 49 -17.53 14.77 13.93
CA ALA A 49 -16.33 15.27 13.25
C ALA A 49 -16.44 15.11 11.72
N ASP A 50 -15.37 15.48 11.00
CA ASP A 50 -15.32 15.32 9.54
C ASP A 50 -15.35 13.83 9.12
N MET A 51 -14.74 12.95 9.91
CA MET A 51 -14.70 11.51 9.68
C MET A 51 -14.26 10.73 10.93
N VAL A 52 -14.56 9.42 10.96
CA VAL A 52 -13.99 8.47 11.93
C VAL A 52 -12.68 7.87 11.40
N ASN A 53 -11.80 7.48 12.30
CA ASN A 53 -10.54 6.80 11.95
C ASN A 53 -10.67 5.26 11.88
N ALA A 54 -11.73 4.71 12.47
CA ALA A 54 -11.99 3.27 12.52
C ALA A 54 -13.50 3.03 12.35
N PRO A 55 -13.94 2.64 11.14
CA PRO A 55 -15.33 2.22 10.91
C PRO A 55 -15.73 1.02 11.76
N ASP A 56 -17.02 0.92 12.04
CA ASP A 56 -17.58 -0.26 12.72
C ASP A 56 -17.55 -1.51 11.83
N GLY A 57 -17.23 -2.65 12.46
CA GLY A 57 -17.28 -3.97 11.83
C GLY A 57 -15.95 -4.51 11.30
N PRO A 58 -15.90 -5.82 10.95
CA PRO A 58 -14.65 -6.52 10.64
C PRO A 58 -14.26 -6.50 9.15
N PHE A 59 -15.01 -5.79 8.30
CA PHE A 59 -14.87 -5.87 6.84
C PHE A 59 -14.14 -4.65 6.25
N ALA A 60 -13.50 -4.86 5.09
CA ALA A 60 -12.84 -3.82 4.31
C ALA A 60 -11.72 -3.02 5.02
N GLY A 61 -11.24 -3.47 6.19
CA GLY A 61 -10.27 -2.73 7.02
C GLY A 61 -9.09 -2.09 6.29
N PRO A 62 -8.33 -2.83 5.44
CA PRO A 62 -7.23 -2.22 4.68
C PRO A 62 -7.69 -1.13 3.71
N ILE A 63 -8.86 -1.28 3.09
CA ILE A 63 -9.40 -0.31 2.14
C ILE A 63 -9.89 0.93 2.89
N THR A 64 -10.60 0.79 4.00
CA THR A 64 -11.09 1.94 4.78
C THR A 64 -9.94 2.74 5.41
N ALA A 65 -8.88 2.08 5.87
CA ALA A 65 -7.65 2.75 6.31
C ALA A 65 -6.97 3.53 5.17
N ALA A 66 -6.84 2.93 3.98
CA ALA A 66 -6.28 3.62 2.82
C ALA A 66 -7.15 4.81 2.36
N LEU A 67 -8.47 4.67 2.39
CA LEU A 67 -9.42 5.76 2.09
C LEU A 67 -9.30 6.91 3.09
N PHE A 68 -9.12 6.61 4.38
CA PHE A 68 -8.86 7.61 5.41
C PHE A 68 -7.59 8.40 5.10
N LEU A 69 -6.47 7.72 4.80
CA LEU A 69 -5.20 8.37 4.47
C LEU A 69 -5.30 9.26 3.22
N ARG A 70 -6.02 8.80 2.19
CA ARG A 70 -6.22 9.56 0.93
C ARG A 70 -6.83 10.94 1.17
N ARG A 71 -7.64 11.13 2.22
CA ARG A 71 -8.27 12.44 2.54
C ARG A 71 -7.26 13.54 2.83
N PHE A 72 -6.03 13.18 3.19
CA PHE A 72 -4.96 14.10 3.54
C PHE A 72 -3.97 14.36 2.39
N VAL A 73 -4.20 13.74 1.23
CA VAL A 73 -3.34 13.88 0.05
C VAL A 73 -3.98 14.89 -0.92
N PRO A 74 -3.28 15.98 -1.30
CA PRO A 74 -3.73 16.87 -2.37
C PRO A 74 -3.95 16.14 -3.69
N LYS A 75 -4.98 16.54 -4.45
CA LYS A 75 -5.42 15.85 -5.67
C LYS A 75 -4.39 15.81 -6.79
N ASP A 76 -3.43 16.72 -6.77
CA ASP A 76 -2.37 16.90 -7.76
C ASP A 76 -1.06 16.18 -7.38
N ILE A 77 -1.03 15.46 -6.25
CA ILE A 77 0.13 14.72 -5.79
C ILE A 77 -0.05 13.23 -6.05
N ALA A 78 0.83 12.66 -6.88
CA ALA A 78 0.93 11.21 -7.06
C ALA A 78 1.32 10.54 -5.73
N TRP A 79 0.48 9.62 -5.25
CA TRP A 79 0.64 9.00 -3.94
C TRP A 79 0.39 7.50 -3.99
N ALA A 80 1.19 6.74 -3.25
CA ALA A 80 0.96 5.33 -2.98
C ALA A 80 1.09 5.04 -1.48
N HIS A 81 0.21 4.19 -0.97
CA HIS A 81 0.27 3.63 0.37
C HIS A 81 0.58 2.13 0.28
N LEU A 82 1.59 1.69 1.02
CA LEU A 82 1.93 0.29 1.20
C LEU A 82 1.59 -0.11 2.63
N ASP A 83 0.73 -1.11 2.78
CA ASP A 83 0.39 -1.70 4.08
C ASP A 83 1.28 -2.94 4.27
N LEU A 84 2.12 -2.93 5.30
CA LEU A 84 3.17 -3.95 5.47
C LEU A 84 2.93 -4.70 6.77
N PHE A 85 2.92 -6.03 6.68
CA PHE A 85 2.96 -6.85 7.90
C PHE A 85 4.34 -6.76 8.59
N ALA A 86 5.41 -6.54 7.82
CA ALA A 86 6.78 -6.30 8.30
C ALA A 86 7.33 -7.36 9.26
N TRP A 87 6.78 -8.57 9.22
CA TRP A 87 7.15 -9.66 10.11
C TRP A 87 7.03 -11.02 9.42
N ARG A 88 7.99 -11.89 9.72
CA ARG A 88 8.02 -13.27 9.24
C ARG A 88 7.64 -14.23 10.36
N PRO A 89 6.49 -14.92 10.30
CA PRO A 89 6.02 -15.78 11.38
C PRO A 89 6.84 -17.07 11.53
N ALA A 90 7.47 -17.54 10.45
CA ALA A 90 8.28 -18.75 10.41
C ALA A 90 9.52 -18.57 9.52
N ALA A 91 10.65 -19.15 9.91
CA ALA A 91 11.90 -19.06 9.15
C ALA A 91 11.78 -19.74 7.77
N LYS A 92 12.44 -19.15 6.77
CA LYS A 92 12.62 -19.69 5.41
C LYS A 92 14.13 -19.66 5.07
N PRO A 93 14.61 -20.37 4.04
CA PRO A 93 16.01 -20.27 3.60
C PRO A 93 16.42 -18.80 3.37
N GLY A 94 17.52 -18.39 4.01
CA GLY A 94 18.05 -17.01 3.96
C GLY A 94 17.20 -15.96 4.66
N ARG A 95 16.11 -16.34 5.36
CA ARG A 95 15.10 -15.40 5.88
C ARG A 95 14.60 -15.86 7.26
N PRO A 96 15.22 -15.42 8.37
CA PRO A 96 14.86 -15.88 9.72
C PRO A 96 13.48 -15.38 10.17
N LYS A 97 12.90 -16.06 11.16
CA LYS A 97 11.69 -15.58 11.87
C LYS A 97 12.03 -14.25 12.57
N GLY A 98 11.21 -13.22 12.40
CA GLY A 98 11.47 -11.89 12.95
C GLY A 98 11.00 -10.78 12.02
N GLY A 99 11.56 -9.58 12.17
CA GLY A 99 11.27 -8.45 11.29
C GLY A 99 11.59 -8.75 9.83
N ASP A 100 10.75 -8.28 8.91
CA ASP A 100 10.89 -8.49 7.48
C ASP A 100 10.85 -7.16 6.73
N ALA A 101 11.73 -7.02 5.74
CA ALA A 101 11.75 -5.86 4.85
C ALA A 101 10.98 -6.19 3.58
N MET A 102 9.86 -5.50 3.35
CA MET A 102 8.93 -5.77 2.25
C MET A 102 8.79 -4.51 1.38
N GLY A 103 8.76 -4.66 0.06
CA GLY A 103 8.54 -3.57 -0.89
C GLY A 103 9.71 -2.60 -1.10
N LEU A 104 10.80 -2.72 -0.32
CA LEU A 104 11.95 -1.81 -0.41
C LEU A 104 12.69 -1.92 -1.74
N ARG A 105 12.89 -3.13 -2.26
CA ARG A 105 13.63 -3.33 -3.52
C ARG A 105 12.78 -2.88 -4.71
N ALA A 106 11.49 -3.19 -4.68
CA ALA A 106 10.55 -2.72 -5.68
C ALA A 106 10.48 -1.19 -5.73
N THR A 107 10.31 -0.56 -4.56
CA THR A 107 10.21 0.91 -4.45
C THR A 107 11.52 1.57 -4.89
N TRP A 108 12.67 1.06 -4.46
CA TRP A 108 13.96 1.61 -4.86
C TRP A 108 14.21 1.48 -6.37
N ALA A 109 13.92 0.32 -6.97
CA ALA A 109 14.07 0.12 -8.40
C ALA A 109 13.15 1.05 -9.21
N MET A 110 11.89 1.23 -8.77
CA MET A 110 10.95 2.17 -9.38
C MET A 110 11.49 3.61 -9.33
N LEU A 111 11.92 4.07 -8.15
CA LEU A 111 12.48 5.42 -7.97
C LEU A 111 13.70 5.63 -8.85
N LYS A 112 14.62 4.65 -8.88
CA LYS A 112 15.81 4.72 -9.71
C LYS A 112 15.45 4.81 -11.20
N SER A 113 14.54 3.97 -11.68
CA SER A 113 14.08 4.01 -13.08
C SER A 113 13.45 5.35 -13.43
N ARG A 114 12.58 5.87 -12.56
CA ARG A 114 11.81 7.10 -12.81
C ARG A 114 12.66 8.38 -12.76
N TYR A 115 13.77 8.38 -12.04
CA TYR A 115 14.54 9.59 -11.74
C TYR A 115 16.01 9.55 -12.15
N ALA A 116 16.55 8.42 -12.65
CA ALA A 116 17.96 8.29 -13.01
C ALA A 116 18.44 9.31 -14.06
N ASP A 117 17.54 9.78 -14.94
CA ASP A 117 17.87 10.66 -16.06
C ASP A 117 17.32 12.09 -15.91
N LYS A 118 16.90 12.50 -14.71
CA LYS A 118 16.53 13.90 -14.46
C LYS A 118 17.81 14.72 -14.23
N PRO A 119 18.06 15.78 -15.03
CA PRO A 119 19.20 16.67 -14.80
C PRO A 119 19.13 17.39 -13.46
#